data_AF-A0A662U0Q8-F1
#
_entry.id   AF-A0A662U0Q8-F1
#
_cell.length_a   1.000
_cell.length_b   1.000
_cell.length_c   1.000
_cell.angle_alpha   90.00
_cell.angle_beta   90.00
_cell.angle_gamma   90.00
#
_symmetry.space_group_name_H-M   'P 1'
#
loop_
_entity.id
_entity.type
_entity.pdbx_description
1 polymer ?
#
loop_
_entity_poly.entity_id
_entity_poly.type
_entity_poly.pdbx_seq_one_letter_code
_entity_poly.pdbx_strand_id
1 'polypeptide(L)'
;FLTNKPLSYSVILYRVEGLTLGLNRLIFVVDHLSALFSIALGILGFTVSIYAIKYMDLYVGHESLRFFGVNYSSFLLMMYLVITAYDIVWFIVFWELMTVTSQFLVSFEKERAVARAAGYKYFFMAKAGSELIVVFILIVIIYLTRFNTSFDAIRYTLSLLARAYPNVTALLFVILFIGLGVKAAIYPLHSWLPDAHSEAPSNISALLSGIMVKMAVYMMARSFYWFAPSLIYVALIKPIIEVL
;
A
#
# COMPACT_ATOMS: atom_id res chain seq x y z
N PHE A 1 -6.99 -27.56 -13.87
CA PHE A 1 -5.63 -27.43 -13.30
C PHE A 1 -4.86 -26.40 -14.12
N LEU A 2 -5.24 -25.12 -13.95
CA LEU A 2 -4.54 -24.00 -14.56
C LEU A 2 -3.21 -23.82 -13.83
N THR A 3 -2.17 -23.56 -14.61
CA THR A 3 -0.78 -23.35 -14.21
C THR A 3 -0.60 -22.61 -12.87
N ASN A 4 0.03 -23.25 -11.89
CA ASN A 4 0.42 -22.68 -10.59
C ASN A 4 1.44 -21.50 -10.66
N LYS A 5 1.70 -20.94 -11.84
CA LYS A 5 2.59 -19.80 -12.02
C LYS A 5 1.76 -18.51 -12.03
N PRO A 6 2.11 -17.50 -11.22
CA PRO A 6 1.42 -16.22 -11.26
C PRO A 6 1.57 -15.58 -12.64
N LEU A 7 0.55 -14.84 -13.08
CA LEU A 7 0.64 -14.06 -14.30
C LEU A 7 1.65 -12.93 -14.05
N SER A 8 2.65 -12.79 -14.92
CA SER A 8 3.66 -11.75 -14.80
C SER A 8 3.89 -11.06 -16.14
N TYR A 9 4.02 -9.74 -16.08
CA TYR A 9 4.31 -8.87 -17.21
C TYR A 9 5.37 -7.86 -16.81
N SER A 10 6.38 -7.67 -17.66
CA SER A 10 7.50 -6.76 -17.39
C SER A 10 7.66 -5.73 -18.49
N VAL A 11 7.72 -4.46 -18.12
CA VAL A 11 8.07 -3.35 -19.00
C VAL A 11 9.47 -2.88 -18.64
N ILE A 12 10.40 -2.91 -19.60
CA ILE A 12 11.72 -2.30 -19.42
C ILE A 12 11.59 -0.82 -19.77
N LEU A 13 11.86 0.06 -18.80
CA LEU A 13 11.71 1.51 -18.99
C LEU A 13 12.97 2.11 -19.61
N TYR A 14 14.14 1.72 -19.10
CA TYR A 14 15.44 2.13 -19.63
C TYR A 14 16.51 1.10 -19.25
N ARG A 15 17.66 1.14 -19.93
CA ARG A 15 18.80 0.27 -19.63
C ARG A 15 20.01 1.15 -19.31
N VAL A 16 20.48 1.08 -18.06
CA VAL A 16 21.64 1.81 -17.56
C VAL A 16 22.53 0.82 -16.79
N GLU A 17 23.85 0.97 -16.90
CA GLU A 17 24.84 0.06 -16.29
C GLU A 17 25.14 0.36 -14.81
N GLY A 18 24.40 1.28 -14.19
CA GLY A 18 24.59 1.73 -12.80
C GLY A 18 23.55 1.20 -11.80
N LEU A 19 23.55 1.77 -10.60
CA LEU A 19 22.56 1.47 -9.55
C LEU A 19 21.19 2.03 -9.95
N THR A 20 20.26 1.15 -10.31
CA THR A 20 18.91 1.55 -10.75
C THR A 20 17.86 1.53 -9.65
N LEU A 21 18.15 0.92 -8.48
CA LEU A 21 17.18 0.66 -7.40
C LEU A 21 15.88 -0.01 -7.91
N GLY A 22 15.97 -0.83 -8.96
CA GLY A 22 14.81 -1.46 -9.60
C GLY A 22 13.92 -0.51 -10.43
N LEU A 23 14.23 0.79 -10.49
CA LEU A 23 13.43 1.79 -11.23
C LEU A 23 13.60 1.72 -12.76
N ASN A 24 14.54 0.94 -13.25
CA ASN A 24 14.78 0.76 -14.69
C ASN A 24 13.80 -0.21 -15.36
N ARG A 25 13.04 -0.97 -14.56
CA ARG A 25 12.03 -1.91 -15.02
C ARG A 25 10.79 -1.80 -14.16
N LEU A 26 9.64 -2.08 -14.74
CA LEU A 26 8.37 -2.15 -14.02
C LEU A 26 7.81 -3.56 -14.23
N ILE A 27 7.77 -4.34 -13.15
CA ILE A 27 7.27 -5.71 -13.17
C ILE A 27 5.93 -5.76 -12.45
N PHE A 28 4.93 -6.27 -13.15
CA PHE A 28 3.61 -6.55 -12.63
C PHE A 28 3.45 -8.06 -12.43
N VAL A 29 3.01 -8.45 -11.23
CA VAL A 29 2.74 -9.84 -10.89
C VAL A 29 1.35 -9.94 -10.27
N VAL A 30 0.53 -10.82 -10.84
CA VAL A 30 -0.81 -11.15 -10.37
C VAL A 30 -0.81 -12.60 -9.91
N ASP A 31 -0.61 -12.78 -8.61
CA ASP A 31 -0.87 -14.03 -7.90
C ASP A 31 -2.34 -14.09 -7.42
N HIS A 32 -2.75 -15.19 -6.78
CA HIS A 32 -4.13 -15.38 -6.31
C HIS A 32 -4.61 -14.28 -5.36
N LEU A 33 -3.74 -13.78 -4.48
CA LEU A 33 -4.09 -12.70 -3.54
C LEU A 33 -4.25 -11.38 -4.31
N SER A 34 -3.30 -11.05 -5.19
CA SER A 34 -3.42 -9.87 -6.05
C SER A 34 -4.64 -9.93 -6.97
N ALA A 35 -4.99 -11.10 -7.50
CA ALA A 35 -6.17 -11.30 -8.34
C ALA A 35 -7.46 -11.02 -7.56
N LEU A 36 -7.59 -11.52 -6.33
CA LEU A 36 -8.74 -11.29 -5.46
C LEU A 36 -8.96 -9.79 -5.21
N PHE A 37 -7.90 -9.07 -4.85
CA PHE A 37 -7.97 -7.63 -4.59
C PHE A 37 -8.19 -6.81 -5.87
N SER A 38 -7.65 -7.25 -7.01
CA SER A 38 -7.87 -6.59 -8.30
C SER A 38 -9.32 -6.74 -8.77
N ILE A 39 -9.94 -7.91 -8.57
CA ILE A 39 -11.36 -8.14 -8.86
C ILE A 39 -12.23 -7.28 -7.94
N ALA A 40 -11.94 -7.27 -6.64
CA ALA A 40 -12.66 -6.44 -5.67
C ALA A 40 -12.57 -4.94 -6.02
N LEU A 41 -11.37 -4.46 -6.38
CA LEU A 41 -11.14 -3.10 -6.88
C LEU A 41 -11.92 -2.84 -8.17
N GLY A 42 -11.93 -3.78 -9.12
CA GLY A 42 -12.66 -3.65 -10.38
C GLY A 42 -14.17 -3.53 -10.18
N ILE A 43 -14.76 -4.40 -9.35
CA ILE A 43 -16.20 -4.38 -9.04
C ILE A 43 -16.58 -3.08 -8.31
N LEU A 44 -15.84 -2.72 -7.27
CA LEU A 44 -16.12 -1.51 -6.50
C LEU A 44 -15.88 -0.25 -7.34
N GLY A 45 -14.75 -0.18 -8.06
CA GLY A 45 -14.42 0.92 -8.95
C GLY A 45 -15.48 1.11 -10.04
N PHE A 46 -15.98 0.03 -10.62
CA PHE A 46 -17.05 0.10 -11.62
C PHE A 46 -18.36 0.63 -11.03
N THR A 47 -18.83 0.06 -9.92
CA THR A 47 -20.10 0.48 -9.30
C THR A 47 -20.05 1.91 -8.77
N VAL A 48 -18.94 2.31 -8.14
CA VAL A 48 -18.71 3.69 -7.69
C VAL A 48 -18.61 4.66 -8.87
N SER A 49 -18.00 4.25 -9.99
CA SER A 49 -17.93 5.11 -11.19
C SER A 49 -19.31 5.39 -11.77
N ILE A 50 -20.20 4.39 -11.81
CA ILE A 50 -21.60 4.60 -12.25
C ILE A 50 -22.31 5.57 -11.30
N TYR A 51 -22.17 5.37 -9.99
CA TYR A 51 -22.77 6.27 -8.99
C TYR A 51 -22.24 7.71 -9.10
N ALA A 52 -20.94 7.86 -9.37
CA ALA A 52 -20.28 9.16 -9.50
C ALA A 52 -20.85 10.01 -10.64
N ILE A 53 -21.34 9.41 -11.74
CA ILE A 53 -21.89 10.15 -12.89
C ILE A 53 -22.98 11.14 -12.45
N LYS A 54 -23.94 10.67 -11.64
CA LYS A 54 -25.05 11.51 -11.15
C LYS A 54 -24.68 12.25 -9.88
N TYR A 55 -23.89 11.64 -8.99
CA TYR A 55 -23.55 12.27 -7.73
C TYR A 55 -22.69 13.53 -7.91
N MET A 56 -21.83 13.55 -8.93
CA MET A 56 -20.98 14.71 -9.20
C MET A 56 -21.73 15.92 -9.75
N ASP A 57 -22.98 15.77 -10.20
CA ASP A 57 -23.84 16.90 -10.60
C ASP A 57 -24.05 17.90 -9.45
N LEU A 58 -23.99 17.43 -8.19
CA LEU A 58 -24.09 18.27 -6.99
C LEU A 58 -22.95 19.30 -6.88
N TYR A 59 -21.82 19.04 -7.55
CA TYR A 59 -20.62 19.88 -7.48
C TYR A 59 -20.41 20.74 -8.74
N VAL A 60 -21.28 20.60 -9.75
CA VAL A 60 -21.22 21.42 -10.97
C VAL A 60 -21.34 22.89 -10.61
N GLY A 61 -20.44 23.71 -11.14
CA GLY A 61 -20.39 25.16 -10.91
C GLY A 61 -19.75 25.59 -9.58
N HIS A 62 -19.51 24.66 -8.65
CA HIS A 62 -18.92 24.94 -7.34
C HIS A 62 -17.48 24.43 -7.26
N GLU A 63 -17.22 23.25 -7.82
CA GLU A 63 -15.88 22.63 -7.82
C GLU A 63 -15.47 22.14 -9.21
N SER A 64 -14.16 21.90 -9.38
CA SER A 64 -13.60 21.46 -10.67
C SER A 64 -13.80 19.96 -10.90
N LEU A 65 -14.75 19.60 -11.75
CA LEU A 65 -14.96 18.20 -12.16
C LEU A 65 -13.76 17.60 -12.92
N ARG A 66 -12.95 18.44 -13.59
CA ARG A 66 -11.71 18.00 -14.24
C ARG A 66 -10.69 17.56 -13.20
N PHE A 67 -10.53 18.36 -12.14
CA PHE A 67 -9.66 18.02 -11.03
C PHE A 67 -10.13 16.75 -10.32
N PHE A 68 -11.43 16.62 -10.09
CA PHE A 68 -12.03 15.39 -9.57
C PHE A 68 -11.68 14.18 -10.46
N GLY A 69 -11.96 14.26 -11.76
CA GLY A 69 -11.77 13.15 -12.69
C GLY A 69 -10.32 12.67 -12.77
N VAL A 70 -9.36 13.60 -12.85
CA VAL A 70 -7.94 13.26 -12.86
C VAL A 70 -7.55 12.52 -11.57
N ASN A 71 -7.87 13.09 -10.40
CA ASN A 71 -7.51 12.47 -9.13
C ASN A 71 -8.24 11.14 -8.91
N TYR A 72 -9.50 11.04 -9.31
CA TYR A 72 -10.31 9.82 -9.22
C TYR A 72 -9.72 8.68 -10.06
N SER A 73 -9.43 8.94 -11.34
CA SER A 73 -8.82 7.96 -12.23
C SER A 73 -7.40 7.60 -11.78
N SER A 74 -6.59 8.60 -11.37
CA SER A 74 -5.26 8.34 -10.81
C SER A 74 -5.35 7.52 -9.54
N PHE A 75 -6.32 7.75 -8.66
CA PHE A 75 -6.47 6.99 -7.43
C PHE A 75 -6.81 5.52 -7.70
N LEU A 76 -7.75 5.24 -8.60
CA LEU A 76 -8.04 3.87 -9.04
C LEU A 76 -6.82 3.19 -9.66
N LEU A 77 -6.08 3.91 -10.52
CA LEU A 77 -4.87 3.41 -11.14
C LEU A 77 -3.79 3.10 -10.10
N MET A 78 -3.50 4.01 -9.18
CA MET A 78 -2.48 3.80 -8.15
C MET A 78 -2.84 2.63 -7.23
N MET A 79 -4.12 2.46 -6.87
CA MET A 79 -4.59 1.29 -6.13
C MET A 79 -4.31 -0.02 -6.88
N TYR A 80 -4.57 -0.07 -8.19
CA TYR A 80 -4.26 -1.23 -9.01
C TYR A 80 -2.75 -1.50 -9.10
N LEU A 81 -1.94 -0.44 -9.28
CA LEU A 81 -0.49 -0.54 -9.35
C LEU A 81 0.13 -1.00 -8.02
N VAL A 82 -0.43 -0.59 -6.87
CA VAL A 82 -0.03 -1.08 -5.54
C VAL A 82 -0.23 -2.59 -5.41
N ILE A 83 -1.36 -3.12 -5.90
CA ILE A 83 -1.67 -4.57 -5.83
C ILE A 83 -0.75 -5.40 -6.73
N THR A 84 -0.33 -4.83 -7.86
CA THR A 84 0.36 -5.58 -8.92
C THR A 84 1.86 -5.37 -8.93
N ALA A 85 2.39 -4.35 -8.24
CA ALA A 85 3.81 -4.11 -8.12
C ALA A 85 4.55 -5.32 -7.52
N TYR A 86 5.66 -5.70 -8.15
CA TYR A 86 6.54 -6.77 -7.68
C TYR A 86 7.80 -6.25 -6.96
N ASP A 87 8.24 -5.05 -7.30
CA ASP A 87 9.40 -4.40 -6.68
C ASP A 87 8.94 -3.47 -5.55
N ILE A 88 9.59 -3.55 -4.39
CA ILE A 88 9.18 -2.80 -3.19
C ILE A 88 9.32 -1.27 -3.37
N VAL A 89 10.26 -0.84 -4.21
CA VAL A 89 10.47 0.58 -4.52
C VAL A 89 9.31 1.12 -5.37
N TRP A 90 8.86 0.37 -6.38
CA TRP A 90 7.67 0.73 -7.13
C TRP A 90 6.40 0.68 -6.28
N PHE A 91 6.30 -0.32 -5.40
CA PHE A 91 5.22 -0.39 -4.42
C PHE A 91 5.11 0.90 -3.59
N ILE A 92 6.21 1.39 -3.00
CA ILE A 92 6.14 2.60 -2.16
C ILE A 92 5.87 3.86 -3.00
N VAL A 93 6.37 3.94 -4.24
CA VAL A 93 6.03 5.03 -5.16
C VAL A 93 4.52 5.08 -5.42
N PHE A 94 3.91 3.94 -5.77
CA PHE A 94 2.46 3.89 -6.02
C PHE A 94 1.64 4.09 -4.75
N TRP A 95 2.13 3.61 -3.60
CA TRP A 95 1.51 3.81 -2.30
C TRP A 95 1.45 5.30 -1.89
N GLU A 96 2.54 6.03 -2.14
CA GLU A 96 2.63 7.47 -1.91
C GLU A 96 1.74 8.25 -2.88
N LEU A 97 1.77 7.92 -4.17
CA LEU A 97 0.89 8.54 -5.16
C LEU A 97 -0.58 8.27 -4.86
N MET A 98 -0.94 7.06 -4.44
CA MET A 98 -2.27 6.70 -3.96
C MET A 98 -2.70 7.60 -2.79
N THR A 99 -1.78 7.92 -1.87
CA THR A 99 -2.02 8.83 -0.73
C THR A 99 -2.26 10.26 -1.19
N VAL A 100 -1.44 10.75 -2.12
CA VAL A 100 -1.57 12.12 -2.66
C VAL A 100 -2.88 12.28 -3.41
N THR A 101 -3.24 11.34 -4.29
CA THR A 101 -4.48 11.42 -5.07
C THR A 101 -5.72 11.34 -4.18
N SER A 102 -5.72 10.43 -3.19
CA SER A 102 -6.86 10.31 -2.26
C SER A 102 -6.98 11.51 -1.33
N GLN A 103 -5.86 12.13 -0.96
CA GLN A 103 -5.88 13.36 -0.18
C GLN A 103 -6.64 14.48 -0.89
N PHE A 104 -6.32 14.71 -2.17
CA PHE A 104 -7.04 15.71 -2.97
C PHE A 104 -8.53 15.40 -3.13
N LEU A 105 -8.90 14.12 -3.08
CA LEU A 105 -10.30 13.69 -3.13
C LEU A 105 -11.02 13.84 -1.77
N VAL A 106 -10.31 13.68 -0.64
CA VAL A 106 -10.86 13.94 0.71
C VAL A 106 -11.10 15.44 0.89
N SER A 107 -10.16 16.29 0.48
CA SER A 107 -10.30 17.74 0.56
C SER A 107 -10.89 18.35 -0.72
N PHE A 108 -11.81 17.64 -1.39
CA PHE A 108 -12.35 18.06 -2.69
C PHE A 108 -13.13 19.37 -2.60
N GLU A 109 -13.95 19.52 -1.55
CA GLU A 109 -14.63 20.78 -1.21
C GLU A 109 -13.63 21.77 -0.57
N LYS A 110 -12.74 22.31 -1.40
CA LYS A 110 -11.57 23.07 -0.96
C LYS A 110 -11.92 24.35 -0.20
N GLU A 111 -13.10 24.94 -0.40
CA GLU A 111 -13.54 26.15 0.30
C GLU A 111 -13.95 25.86 1.76
N ARG A 112 -14.37 24.62 2.06
CA ARG A 112 -14.73 24.20 3.42
C ARG A 112 -13.49 23.95 4.27
N ALA A 113 -13.31 24.76 5.31
CA ALA A 113 -12.17 24.65 6.21
C ALA A 113 -12.07 23.27 6.90
N VAL A 114 -13.21 22.67 7.23
CA VAL A 114 -13.30 21.34 7.85
C VAL A 114 -12.80 20.25 6.88
N ALA A 115 -13.21 20.31 5.60
CA ALA A 115 -12.74 19.38 4.56
C ALA A 115 -11.23 19.49 4.32
N ARG A 116 -10.68 20.71 4.29
CA ARG A 116 -9.22 20.92 4.21
C ARG A 116 -8.50 20.32 5.41
N ALA A 117 -8.99 20.55 6.63
CA ALA A 117 -8.39 20.04 7.85
C ALA A 117 -8.43 18.51 7.91
N ALA A 118 -9.56 17.89 7.56
CA ALA A 118 -9.71 16.43 7.46
C ALA A 118 -8.71 15.84 6.46
N GLY A 119 -8.58 16.46 5.29
CA GLY A 119 -7.57 16.10 4.32
C GLY A 119 -6.17 16.19 4.92
N TYR A 120 -5.75 17.34 5.44
CA TYR A 120 -4.39 17.47 5.99
C TYR A 120 -4.09 16.44 7.08
N LYS A 121 -5.04 16.20 8.00
CA LYS A 121 -4.91 15.15 9.01
C LYS A 121 -4.71 13.78 8.38
N TYR A 122 -5.53 13.44 7.38
CA TYR A 122 -5.36 12.21 6.61
C TYR A 122 -3.97 12.10 5.99
N PHE A 123 -3.53 13.12 5.26
CA PHE A 123 -2.25 13.13 4.58
C PHE A 123 -1.10 12.97 5.56
N PHE A 124 -1.01 13.79 6.61
CA PHE A 124 0.09 13.73 7.55
C PHE A 124 0.15 12.42 8.33
N MET A 125 -1.00 11.87 8.74
CA MET A 125 -1.03 10.56 9.37
C MET A 125 -0.58 9.46 8.40
N ALA A 126 -1.18 9.40 7.21
CA ALA A 126 -0.81 8.41 6.20
C ALA A 126 0.66 8.52 5.78
N LYS A 127 1.20 9.74 5.67
CA LYS A 127 2.60 10.01 5.41
C LYS A 127 3.48 9.51 6.53
N ALA A 128 3.18 9.83 7.79
CA ALA A 128 3.97 9.33 8.93
C ALA A 128 4.04 7.79 8.96
N GLY A 129 2.93 7.10 8.68
CA GLY A 129 2.95 5.64 8.52
C GLY A 129 3.79 5.17 7.33
N SER A 130 3.70 5.87 6.20
CA SER A 130 4.45 5.51 5.00
C SER A 130 5.96 5.74 5.16
N GLU A 131 6.39 6.74 5.95
CA GLU A 131 7.81 6.92 6.28
C GLU A 131 8.38 5.74 7.10
N LEU A 132 7.58 5.10 7.95
CA LEU A 132 8.01 3.85 8.61
C LEU A 132 8.21 2.71 7.60
N ILE A 133 7.35 2.63 6.57
CA ILE A 133 7.52 1.68 5.47
C ILE A 133 8.80 2.01 4.71
N VAL A 134 9.08 3.29 4.42
CA VAL A 134 10.33 3.73 3.77
C VAL A 134 11.55 3.36 4.62
N VAL A 135 11.53 3.56 5.93
CA VAL A 135 12.62 3.15 6.84
C VAL A 135 12.85 1.64 6.76
N PHE A 136 11.79 0.83 6.80
CA PHE A 136 11.89 -0.62 6.60
C PHE A 136 12.54 -0.96 5.25
N ILE A 137 12.09 -0.32 4.17
CA ILE A 137 12.60 -0.52 2.81
C ILE A 137 14.10 -0.20 2.73
N LEU A 138 14.52 0.95 3.27
CA LEU A 138 15.92 1.38 3.24
C LEU A 138 16.82 0.42 4.01
N ILE A 139 16.40 -0.02 5.20
CA ILE A 139 17.18 -0.97 6.00
C ILE A 139 17.35 -2.29 5.21
N VAL A 140 16.27 -2.82 4.66
CA VAL A 140 16.29 -4.09 3.94
C VAL A 140 17.12 -3.98 2.67
N ILE A 141 16.91 -2.95 1.85
CA ILE A 141 17.58 -2.82 0.56
C ILE A 141 19.08 -2.56 0.74
N ILE A 142 19.47 -1.65 1.63
CA ILE A 142 20.87 -1.24 1.78
C ILE A 142 21.67 -2.32 2.51
N TYR A 143 21.17 -2.79 3.66
CA TYR A 143 21.95 -3.64 4.56
C TYR A 143 21.73 -5.14 4.34
N LEU A 144 20.57 -5.54 3.82
CA LEU A 144 20.21 -6.97 3.75
C LEU A 144 20.27 -7.53 2.34
N THR A 145 19.71 -6.84 1.34
CA THR A 145 19.58 -7.38 -0.03
C THR A 145 20.57 -6.79 -1.04
N ARG A 146 21.47 -5.89 -0.60
CA ARG A 146 22.48 -5.22 -1.46
C ARG A 146 21.87 -4.60 -2.72
N PHE A 147 20.85 -3.77 -2.50
CA PHE A 147 20.10 -3.06 -3.53
C PHE A 147 19.14 -3.89 -4.40
N ASN A 148 18.93 -5.17 -4.07
CA ASN A 148 17.89 -5.96 -4.73
C ASN A 148 16.50 -5.62 -4.16
N THR A 149 15.62 -5.13 -5.03
CA THR A 149 14.30 -4.58 -4.69
C THR A 149 13.15 -5.56 -4.83
N SER A 150 13.41 -6.78 -5.31
CA SER A 150 12.35 -7.75 -5.56
C SER A 150 11.77 -8.29 -4.25
N PHE A 151 10.46 -8.53 -4.22
CA PHE A 151 9.83 -9.15 -3.06
C PHE A 151 10.37 -10.55 -2.73
N ASP A 152 10.82 -11.32 -3.73
CA ASP A 152 11.42 -12.64 -3.48
C ASP A 152 12.78 -12.54 -2.79
N ALA A 153 13.63 -11.57 -3.17
CA ALA A 153 14.90 -11.35 -2.51
C ALA A 153 14.71 -10.91 -1.04
N ILE A 154 13.76 -9.99 -0.81
CA ILE A 154 13.40 -9.53 0.53
C ILE A 154 12.91 -10.70 1.39
N ARG A 155 11.97 -11.49 0.87
CA ARG A 155 11.45 -12.67 1.55
C ARG A 155 12.55 -13.66 1.93
N TYR A 156 13.41 -14.01 0.96
CA TYR A 156 14.49 -14.96 1.19
C TYR A 156 15.44 -14.44 2.27
N THR A 157 15.90 -13.20 2.15
CA THR A 157 16.85 -12.61 3.10
C THR A 157 16.27 -12.46 4.50
N LEU A 158 15.00 -12.04 4.64
CA LEU A 158 14.34 -11.96 5.95
C LEU A 158 14.20 -13.34 6.61
N SER A 159 13.98 -14.40 5.83
CA SER A 159 13.92 -15.77 6.36
C SER A 159 15.27 -16.26 6.91
N LEU A 160 16.39 -15.82 6.32
CA LEU A 160 17.74 -16.11 6.82
C LEU A 160 18.07 -15.25 8.03
N LEU A 161 17.79 -13.95 7.97
CA LEU A 161 18.03 -12.99 9.06
C LEU A 161 17.33 -13.45 10.34
N ALA A 162 16.12 -13.97 10.22
CA ALA A 162 15.36 -14.48 11.36
C ALA A 162 16.02 -15.60 12.15
N ARG A 163 16.73 -16.49 11.46
CA ARG A 163 17.41 -17.63 12.09
C ARG A 163 18.64 -17.16 12.86
N ALA A 164 19.33 -16.15 12.34
CA ALA A 164 20.55 -15.61 12.93
C ALA A 164 20.28 -14.51 13.99
N TYR A 165 19.32 -13.62 13.71
CA TYR A 165 19.04 -12.38 14.46
C TYR A 165 17.53 -12.17 14.64
N PRO A 166 16.85 -13.04 15.41
CA PRO A 166 15.39 -13.06 15.54
C PRO A 166 14.78 -11.74 16.05
N ASN A 167 15.46 -11.06 16.99
CA ASN A 167 14.99 -9.79 17.55
C ASN A 167 15.04 -8.66 16.51
N VAL A 168 16.03 -8.67 15.62
CA VAL A 168 16.14 -7.68 14.54
C VAL A 168 15.02 -7.88 13.53
N THR A 169 14.73 -9.14 13.17
CA THR A 169 13.60 -9.46 12.29
C THR A 169 12.26 -9.06 12.89
N ALA A 170 12.05 -9.28 14.19
CA ALA A 170 10.84 -8.86 14.89
C ALA A 170 10.69 -7.33 14.89
N LEU A 171 11.78 -6.58 15.12
CA LEU A 171 11.76 -5.13 15.04
C LEU A 171 11.38 -4.62 13.63
N LEU A 172 11.96 -5.22 12.58
CA LEU A 172 11.61 -4.89 11.19
C LEU A 172 10.14 -5.16 10.88
N PHE A 173 9.59 -6.26 11.39
CA PHE A 173 8.17 -6.56 11.28
C PHE A 173 7.32 -5.50 11.97
N VAL A 174 7.66 -5.10 13.20
CA VAL A 174 6.93 -4.07 13.95
C VAL A 174 6.94 -2.73 13.22
N ILE A 175 8.09 -2.31 12.68
CA ILE A 175 8.21 -1.06 11.89
C ILE A 175 7.26 -1.10 10.68
N LEU A 176 7.32 -2.18 9.89
CA LEU A 176 6.46 -2.35 8.73
C LEU A 176 4.98 -2.44 9.13
N PHE A 177 4.66 -3.16 10.21
CA PHE A 177 3.31 -3.36 10.70
C PHE A 177 2.69 -2.05 11.19
N ILE A 178 3.41 -1.22 11.94
CA ILE A 178 2.92 0.10 12.37
C ILE A 178 2.71 0.99 11.15
N GLY A 179 3.65 1.01 10.20
CA GLY A 179 3.54 1.82 8.99
C GLY A 179 2.31 1.47 8.14
N LEU A 180 2.09 0.18 7.89
CA LEU A 180 0.87 -0.32 7.25
C LEU A 180 -0.37 -0.08 8.14
N GLY A 181 -0.21 -0.18 9.46
CA GLY A 181 -1.24 -0.02 10.47
C GLY A 181 -1.92 1.34 10.44
N VAL A 182 -1.16 2.42 10.20
CA VAL A 182 -1.75 3.76 10.05
C VAL A 182 -2.74 3.80 8.89
N LYS A 183 -2.36 3.24 7.73
CA LYS A 183 -3.23 3.20 6.54
C LYS A 183 -4.40 2.22 6.69
N ALA A 184 -4.19 1.14 7.44
CA ALA A 184 -5.24 0.20 7.84
C ALA A 184 -6.18 0.76 8.92
N ALA A 185 -5.86 1.95 9.48
CA ALA A 185 -6.59 2.55 10.58
C ALA A 185 -6.79 1.59 11.77
N ILE A 186 -5.73 0.88 12.17
CA ILE A 186 -5.76 0.05 13.38
C ILE A 186 -5.80 0.92 14.64
N TYR A 187 -6.38 0.43 15.74
CA TYR A 187 -6.27 1.14 17.02
C TYR A 187 -4.80 1.17 17.49
N PRO A 188 -4.25 2.33 17.93
CA PRO A 188 -4.85 3.65 18.10
C PRO A 188 -4.66 4.63 16.91
N LEU A 189 -4.12 4.18 15.78
CA LEU A 189 -3.72 4.96 14.60
C LEU A 189 -4.87 5.27 13.61
N HIS A 190 -6.12 5.28 14.08
CA HIS A 190 -7.33 5.31 13.24
C HIS A 190 -7.98 6.70 13.16
N SER A 191 -7.48 7.70 13.87
CA SER A 191 -8.17 8.99 14.04
C SER A 191 -8.37 9.80 12.77
N TRP A 192 -7.62 9.53 11.68
CA TRP A 192 -7.87 10.17 10.39
C TRP A 192 -9.14 9.63 9.71
N LEU A 193 -9.52 8.39 10.01
CA LEU A 193 -10.55 7.65 9.28
C LEU A 193 -11.93 8.32 9.42
N PRO A 194 -12.44 8.65 10.62
CA PRO A 194 -13.74 9.29 10.77
C PRO A 194 -13.84 10.63 10.02
N ASP A 195 -12.82 11.48 10.17
CA ASP A 195 -12.81 12.83 9.57
C ASP A 195 -12.71 12.75 8.03
N ALA A 196 -11.88 11.84 7.50
CA ALA A 196 -11.77 11.67 6.06
C ALA A 196 -13.09 11.18 5.44
N HIS A 197 -13.81 10.29 6.12
CA HIS A 197 -15.09 9.78 5.63
C HIS A 197 -16.24 10.77 5.74
N SER A 198 -16.23 11.65 6.74
CA SER A 198 -17.27 12.66 6.91
C SER A 198 -17.18 13.78 5.86
N GLU A 199 -15.96 14.11 5.43
CA GLU A 199 -15.74 15.23 4.50
C GLU A 199 -15.55 14.82 3.03
N ALA A 200 -15.15 13.57 2.75
CA ALA A 200 -15.00 13.12 1.37
C ALA A 200 -16.38 12.98 0.66
N PRO A 201 -16.46 13.30 -0.64
CA PRO A 201 -17.64 12.98 -1.45
C PRO A 201 -18.04 11.50 -1.33
N SER A 202 -19.33 11.17 -1.33
CA SER A 202 -19.81 9.82 -0.96
C SER A 202 -19.21 8.69 -1.80
N ASN A 203 -19.00 8.93 -3.10
CA ASN A 203 -18.28 8.01 -4.00
C ASN A 203 -16.82 7.76 -3.57
N ILE A 204 -16.12 8.80 -3.11
CA ILE A 204 -14.75 8.69 -2.61
C ILE A 204 -14.73 7.95 -1.27
N SER A 205 -15.65 8.28 -0.37
CA SER A 205 -15.82 7.60 0.92
C SER A 205 -16.04 6.09 0.75
N ALA A 206 -16.80 5.69 -0.27
CA ALA A 206 -16.99 4.29 -0.65
C ALA A 206 -15.68 3.61 -1.09
N LEU A 207 -14.82 4.27 -1.88
CA LEU A 207 -13.51 3.72 -2.27
C LEU A 207 -12.54 3.63 -1.10
N LEU A 208 -12.50 4.67 -0.25
CA LEU A 208 -11.67 4.71 0.94
C LEU A 208 -11.98 3.52 1.86
N SER A 209 -13.27 3.32 2.15
CA SER A 209 -13.76 2.26 3.03
C SER A 209 -13.68 0.89 2.36
N GLY A 210 -14.12 0.79 1.12
CA GLY A 210 -14.32 -0.49 0.45
C GLY A 210 -13.01 -1.19 0.12
N ILE A 211 -12.01 -0.46 -0.37
CA ILE A 211 -10.77 -1.07 -0.86
C ILE A 211 -9.48 -0.38 -0.42
N MET A 212 -9.41 0.94 -0.30
CA MET A 212 -8.13 1.62 0.00
C MET A 212 -7.55 1.19 1.35
N VAL A 213 -8.36 1.20 2.42
CA VAL A 213 -7.95 0.70 3.74
C VAL A 213 -7.54 -0.78 3.66
N LYS A 214 -8.20 -1.56 2.79
CA LYS A 214 -7.90 -2.98 2.58
C LYS A 214 -6.58 -3.19 1.84
N MET A 215 -6.04 -2.20 1.12
CA MET A 215 -4.70 -2.29 0.52
C MET A 215 -3.59 -2.45 1.57
N ALA A 216 -3.78 -1.86 2.75
CA ALA A 216 -2.89 -2.08 3.88
C ALA A 216 -2.96 -3.52 4.40
N VAL A 217 -4.18 -4.08 4.50
CA VAL A 217 -4.39 -5.48 4.88
C VAL A 217 -3.80 -6.44 3.84
N TYR A 218 -3.95 -6.13 2.54
CA TYR A 218 -3.30 -6.86 1.45
C TYR A 218 -1.79 -6.94 1.67
N MET A 219 -1.15 -5.80 1.92
CA MET A 219 0.30 -5.76 2.13
C MET A 219 0.72 -6.39 3.46
N MET A 220 -0.09 -6.28 4.51
CA MET A 220 0.14 -7.01 5.76
C MET A 220 0.10 -8.52 5.53
N ALA A 221 -0.89 -9.04 4.80
CA ALA A 221 -0.98 -10.47 4.49
C ALA A 221 0.22 -10.94 3.65
N ARG A 222 0.64 -10.14 2.65
CA ARG A 222 1.78 -10.46 1.79
C ARG A 222 3.10 -10.44 2.56
N SER A 223 3.32 -9.40 3.37
CA SER A 223 4.51 -9.27 4.20
C SER A 223 4.52 -10.29 5.34
N PHE A 224 3.38 -10.67 5.91
CA PHE A 224 3.31 -11.72 6.91
C PHE A 224 3.92 -13.02 6.39
N TYR A 225 3.72 -13.38 5.13
CA TYR A 225 4.40 -14.55 4.55
C TYR A 225 5.93 -14.43 4.47
N TRP A 226 6.47 -13.21 4.40
CA TRP A 226 7.92 -12.98 4.51
C TRP A 226 8.44 -13.24 5.91
N PHE A 227 7.62 -12.97 6.93
CA PHE A 227 7.96 -13.10 8.35
C PHE A 227 7.36 -14.36 9.02
N ALA A 228 6.47 -15.11 8.39
CA ALA A 228 5.74 -16.19 9.05
C ALA A 228 6.66 -17.34 9.49
N PRO A 229 7.59 -17.84 8.63
CA PRO A 229 8.55 -18.86 9.06
C PRO A 229 9.44 -18.38 10.21
N SER A 230 9.71 -17.08 10.27
CA SER A 230 10.56 -16.48 11.29
C SER A 230 9.85 -16.28 12.61
N LEU A 231 8.64 -15.72 12.60
CA LEU A 231 7.82 -15.54 13.80
C LEU A 231 7.51 -16.87 14.48
N ILE A 232 7.23 -17.92 13.70
CA ILE A 232 7.05 -19.29 14.22
C ILE A 232 8.33 -19.79 14.90
N TYR A 233 9.50 -19.61 14.29
CA TYR A 233 10.77 -20.03 14.88
C TYR A 233 11.06 -19.29 16.20
N VAL A 234 10.88 -17.97 16.24
CA VAL A 234 11.16 -17.15 17.43
C VAL A 234 10.17 -17.42 18.55
N ALA A 235 8.88 -17.49 18.23
CA ALA A 235 7.84 -17.61 19.25
C ALA A 235 7.71 -19.04 19.79
N LEU A 236 7.94 -20.06 18.97
CA LEU A 236 7.64 -21.45 19.32
C LEU A 236 8.88 -22.34 19.43
N ILE A 237 9.87 -22.17 18.55
CA ILE A 237 10.98 -23.15 18.44
C ILE A 237 12.17 -22.73 19.30
N LYS A 238 12.56 -21.45 19.27
CA LYS A 238 13.72 -20.94 20.01
C LYS A 238 13.64 -21.18 21.53
N PRO A 239 12.50 -20.93 22.21
CA PRO A 239 12.40 -21.18 23.65
C PRO A 239 12.53 -22.66 24.01
N ILE A 240 12.08 -23.57 23.13
CA ILE A 240 12.21 -25.01 23.34
C ILE A 240 13.68 -25.44 23.24
N ILE A 241 14.41 -24.91 22.25
CA ILE A 241 15.84 -25.21 22.07
C ILE A 241 16.68 -24.65 23.24
N GLU A 242 16.36 -23.46 23.75
CA GLU A 242 17.10 -22.87 24.86
C GLU A 242 16.91 -23.60 26.21
N VAL A 243 15.88 -24.45 26.31
CA VAL A 243 15.56 -25.25 27.50
C VAL A 243 16.10 -26.70 27.41
N LEU A 244 16.49 -27.16 26.22
CA LEU A 244 17.08 -28.48 25.96
C LEU A 244 18.60 -28.43 25.95
#